data_AF-A0A485JB16-F1
#
_entry.id   AF-A0A485JB16-F1
#
_cell.length_a   1.000
_cell.length_b   1.000
_cell.length_c   1.000
_cell.angle_alpha   90.00
_cell.angle_beta   90.00
_cell.angle_gamma   90.00
#
_symmetry.space_group_name_H-M   'P 1'
#
loop_
_entity.id
_entity.type
_entity.pdbx_description
1 polymer ?
#
loop_
_entity_poly.entity_id
_entity_poly.type
_entity_poly.pdbx_seq_one_letter_code
_entity_poly.pdbx_strand_id
1 'polypeptide(L)'
;MRTDFDEAYCDATLSCEVVLENLAASPVVTTLEYTLFDGERVVHSSAIDHLAIEKLTSASFAFTVEQPQQWSAESPYLYHLVMTLKDTDGNVLEVVPQRVGFRDIKVRDGLFWINNRYVMLHGVNRHDNDHRKGRAVGMDRVEKDLQLMKQHNINSVRTAHYPNDPRFYELCDIYGLFVMAETDVESHGFANVGDISRITDDPQWEKVYVERIVRHIHAQKNHPSIIIWSLGNESGYGCNISAMYHAAKALDDTRLVHYEEDRDAEVVDIISTMYTRVPLMNEFGEYPHPKPRIICEYAHAMGNGPGGLTEYQNVFYKHDCIQGHYVWEWCDHGIQAQDDNGNVWYKFGGDYGDYPNNYNFCLDGLIYSDQTPGPGLKEYKQVIAPVKIHALDLTRGELKVENKLWFTTLDDYTLHAEVRAEGETLATQQIKLRDVAPNSEAPYRSRCRSWTPAKRSSTLR
;
A
#
# COMPACT_ATOMS: atom_id res chain seq x y z
N MET A 1 -9.39 6.12 -16.13
CA MET A 1 -8.24 5.63 -16.94
C MET A 1 -8.02 4.17 -16.63
N ARG A 2 -7.65 3.35 -17.62
CA ARG A 2 -7.46 1.91 -17.50
C ARG A 2 -6.26 1.47 -18.33
N THR A 3 -5.49 0.52 -17.81
CA THR A 3 -4.36 -0.10 -18.52
C THR A 3 -4.56 -1.61 -18.57
N ASP A 4 -4.58 -2.18 -19.77
CA ASP A 4 -4.71 -3.63 -19.98
C ASP A 4 -3.50 -4.13 -20.75
N PHE A 5 -2.79 -5.11 -20.20
CA PHE A 5 -1.68 -5.78 -20.87
C PHE A 5 -2.19 -6.86 -21.83
N ASP A 6 -1.41 -7.15 -22.87
CA ASP A 6 -1.60 -8.36 -23.66
C ASP A 6 -1.31 -9.63 -22.84
N GLU A 7 -1.65 -10.81 -23.37
CA GLU A 7 -1.46 -12.09 -22.67
C GLU A 7 0.01 -12.37 -22.33
N ALA A 8 0.95 -11.83 -23.10
CA ALA A 8 2.37 -12.00 -22.91
C ALA A 8 2.97 -10.97 -21.92
N TYR A 9 2.17 -10.02 -21.44
CA TYR A 9 2.60 -8.85 -20.67
C TYR A 9 3.72 -8.05 -21.36
N CYS A 10 3.73 -8.04 -22.69
CA CYS A 10 4.69 -7.30 -23.50
C CYS A 10 4.20 -5.88 -23.74
N ASP A 11 3.03 -5.71 -24.36
CA ASP A 11 2.46 -4.40 -24.67
C ASP A 11 1.24 -4.12 -23.79
N ALA A 12 0.87 -2.83 -23.65
CA ALA A 12 -0.34 -2.45 -22.93
C ALA A 12 -1.18 -1.42 -23.70
N THR A 13 -2.49 -1.54 -23.58
CA THR A 13 -3.43 -0.52 -24.07
C THR A 13 -3.78 0.42 -22.93
N LEU A 14 -3.56 1.72 -23.13
CA LEU A 14 -4.07 2.78 -22.27
C LEU A 14 -5.41 3.25 -22.80
N SER A 15 -6.47 3.09 -21.99
CA SER A 15 -7.83 3.52 -22.32
C SER A 15 -8.29 4.63 -21.37
N CYS A 16 -8.86 5.69 -21.93
CA CYS A 16 -9.35 6.84 -21.19
C CYS A 16 -10.79 7.15 -21.60
N GLU A 17 -11.64 7.34 -20.60
CA GLU A 17 -12.95 7.97 -20.73
C GLU A 17 -12.87 9.34 -20.06
N VAL A 18 -13.31 10.37 -20.77
CA VAL A 18 -13.30 11.76 -20.35
C VAL A 18 -14.73 12.28 -20.43
N VAL A 19 -15.18 12.95 -19.37
CA VAL A 19 -16.48 13.63 -19.34
C VAL A 19 -16.20 15.12 -19.34
N LEU A 20 -16.72 15.82 -20.35
CA LEU A 20 -16.56 17.27 -20.50
C LEU A 20 -17.88 17.96 -20.15
N GLU A 21 -17.80 18.94 -19.27
CA GLU A 21 -18.93 19.81 -18.92
C GLU A 21 -18.76 21.17 -19.57
N ASN A 22 -19.77 21.62 -20.31
CA ASN A 22 -19.81 22.96 -20.86
C ASN A 22 -20.59 23.88 -19.93
N LEU A 23 -19.91 24.89 -19.42
CA LEU A 23 -20.49 25.90 -18.53
C LEU A 23 -21.06 27.12 -19.29
N ALA A 24 -20.91 27.17 -20.62
CA ALA A 24 -21.48 28.22 -21.45
C ALA A 24 -22.98 27.99 -21.72
N ALA A 25 -23.66 29.06 -22.16
CA ALA A 25 -25.09 29.01 -22.48
C ALA A 25 -25.43 28.27 -23.79
N SER A 26 -24.44 28.11 -24.67
CA SER A 26 -24.59 27.49 -25.98
C SER A 26 -23.59 26.35 -26.15
N PRO A 27 -23.90 25.32 -26.95
CA PRO A 27 -22.94 24.28 -27.31
C PRO A 27 -21.67 24.88 -27.92
N VAL A 28 -20.54 24.26 -27.61
CA VAL A 28 -19.22 24.64 -28.14
C VAL A 28 -18.62 23.48 -28.91
N VAL A 29 -17.78 23.81 -29.90
CA VAL A 29 -16.99 22.81 -30.63
C VAL A 29 -15.55 22.98 -30.20
N THR A 30 -14.89 21.89 -29.83
CA THR A 30 -13.52 21.89 -29.32
C THR A 30 -12.70 20.77 -29.96
N THR A 31 -11.40 20.81 -29.75
CA THR A 31 -10.49 19.68 -30.00
C THR A 31 -9.90 19.23 -28.67
N LEU A 32 -9.94 17.92 -28.39
CA LEU A 32 -9.26 17.31 -27.25
C LEU A 32 -7.97 16.65 -27.73
N GLU A 33 -6.83 17.28 -27.49
CA GLU A 33 -5.51 16.69 -27.72
C GLU A 33 -5.08 15.87 -26.50
N TYR A 34 -4.44 14.72 -26.73
CA TYR A 34 -3.89 13.89 -25.66
C TYR A 34 -2.51 13.37 -26.06
N THR A 35 -1.54 13.58 -25.17
CA THR A 35 -0.14 13.19 -25.40
C THR A 35 0.40 12.47 -24.18
N LEU A 36 0.95 11.27 -24.38
CA LEU A 36 1.66 10.51 -23.36
C LEU A 36 3.15 10.78 -23.47
N PHE A 37 3.75 11.21 -22.36
CA PHE A 37 5.18 11.47 -22.24
C PHE A 37 5.88 10.46 -21.35
N ASP A 38 7.12 10.18 -21.72
CA ASP A 38 8.11 9.41 -20.97
C ASP A 38 9.31 10.33 -20.69
N GLY A 39 9.31 10.98 -19.52
CA GLY A 39 10.15 12.16 -19.29
C GLY A 39 9.83 13.26 -20.31
N GLU A 40 10.81 13.65 -21.13
CA GLU A 40 10.62 14.62 -22.21
C GLU A 40 10.22 13.98 -23.56
N ARG A 41 10.27 12.64 -23.66
CA ARG A 41 9.98 11.92 -24.91
C ARG A 41 8.49 11.76 -25.10
N VAL A 42 7.98 12.12 -26.28
CA VAL A 42 6.61 11.80 -26.70
C VAL A 42 6.53 10.32 -27.06
N VAL A 43 5.69 9.56 -26.33
CA VAL A 43 5.40 8.14 -26.61
C VAL A 43 4.23 8.01 -27.57
N HIS A 44 3.18 8.82 -27.36
CA HIS A 44 2.00 8.85 -28.20
C HIS A 44 1.40 10.25 -28.20
N SER A 45 0.87 10.70 -29.33
CA SER A 45 0.15 11.98 -29.46
C SER A 45 -0.93 11.86 -30.51
N SER A 46 -2.15 12.27 -30.16
CA SER A 46 -3.32 12.26 -31.05
C SER A 46 -4.38 13.24 -30.53
N ALA A 47 -5.50 13.37 -31.24
CA ALA A 47 -6.58 14.27 -30.89
C ALA A 47 -7.96 13.69 -31.26
N ILE A 48 -9.00 14.20 -30.59
CA ILE A 48 -10.40 14.09 -31.02
C ILE A 48 -10.81 15.47 -31.52
N ASP A 49 -10.89 15.62 -32.84
CA ASP A 49 -11.29 16.87 -33.49
C ASP A 49 -12.81 17.05 -33.53
N HIS A 50 -13.24 18.30 -33.61
CA HIS A 50 -14.66 18.68 -33.80
C HIS A 50 -15.61 18.09 -32.74
N LEU A 51 -15.16 18.03 -31.49
CA LEU A 51 -15.95 17.54 -30.37
C LEU A 51 -17.03 18.56 -30.00
N ALA A 52 -18.28 18.27 -30.32
CA ALA A 52 -19.42 19.09 -29.95
C ALA A 52 -19.80 18.81 -28.49
N ILE A 53 -19.59 19.80 -27.61
CA ILE A 53 -19.91 19.71 -26.19
C ILE A 53 -21.19 20.50 -25.94
N GLU A 54 -22.27 19.79 -25.60
CA GLU A 54 -23.56 20.41 -25.30
C GLU A 54 -23.59 20.93 -23.86
N LYS A 55 -24.10 20.14 -22.92
CA LYS A 55 -24.01 20.41 -21.47
C LYS A 55 -23.01 19.46 -20.81
N LEU A 56 -23.16 18.16 -21.09
CA LEU A 56 -22.27 17.11 -20.63
C LEU A 56 -22.04 16.16 -21.80
N THR A 57 -20.79 15.87 -22.12
CA THR A 57 -20.42 15.02 -23.25
C THR A 57 -19.31 14.07 -22.84
N SER A 58 -19.50 12.76 -23.09
CA SER A 58 -18.46 11.76 -22.90
C SER A 58 -17.65 11.58 -24.19
N ALA A 59 -16.34 11.52 -24.06
CA ALA A 59 -15.41 11.15 -25.12
C ALA A 59 -14.50 10.02 -24.61
N SER A 60 -14.00 9.20 -25.53
CA SER A 60 -13.07 8.13 -25.19
C SER A 60 -11.97 8.01 -26.23
N PHE A 61 -10.80 7.60 -25.79
CA PHE A 61 -9.67 7.26 -26.65
C PHE A 61 -8.89 6.10 -26.05
N ALA A 62 -8.24 5.33 -26.90
CA ALA A 62 -7.35 4.25 -26.51
C ALA A 62 -6.20 4.11 -27.51
N PHE A 63 -5.03 3.75 -27.01
CA PHE A 63 -3.86 3.46 -27.85
C PHE A 63 -2.94 2.47 -27.16
N THR A 64 -2.18 1.73 -27.96
CA THR A 64 -1.19 0.76 -27.49
C THR A 64 0.13 1.47 -27.20
N VAL A 65 0.76 1.10 -26.09
CA VAL A 65 2.14 1.43 -25.74
C VAL A 65 2.92 0.14 -25.80
N GLU A 66 3.95 0.13 -26.65
CA GLU A 66 4.85 -1.01 -26.80
C GLU A 66 5.80 -1.07 -25.60
N GLN A 67 5.92 -2.25 -24.98
CA GLN A 67 6.84 -2.52 -23.87
C GLN A 67 6.91 -1.42 -22.80
N PRO A 68 5.77 -1.02 -22.19
CA PRO A 68 5.76 0.04 -21.19
C PRO A 68 6.51 -0.42 -19.94
N GLN A 69 7.25 0.50 -19.32
CA GLN A 69 7.80 0.25 -17.99
C GLN A 69 6.65 0.13 -16.99
N GLN A 70 6.62 -1.00 -16.30
CA GLN A 70 5.54 -1.33 -15.37
C GLN A 70 5.72 -0.60 -14.05
N TRP A 71 4.62 -0.12 -13.46
CA TRP A 71 4.60 0.44 -12.13
C TRP A 71 4.49 -0.67 -11.08
N SER A 72 5.28 -0.57 -10.01
CA SER A 72 5.18 -1.39 -8.81
C SER A 72 5.71 -0.62 -7.59
N ALA A 73 5.53 -1.17 -6.39
CA ALA A 73 6.15 -0.60 -5.19
C ALA A 73 7.70 -0.66 -5.23
N GLU A 74 8.31 -1.54 -6.00
CA GLU A 74 9.77 -1.63 -6.13
C GLU A 74 10.33 -0.71 -7.22
N SER A 75 9.58 -0.52 -8.31
CA SER A 75 9.89 0.38 -9.42
C SER A 75 8.66 1.24 -9.74
N PRO A 76 8.53 2.43 -9.11
CA PRO A 76 7.34 3.29 -9.25
C PRO A 76 7.40 4.14 -10.53
N TYR A 77 7.54 3.49 -11.69
CA TYR A 77 7.67 4.21 -12.96
C TYR A 77 6.36 4.89 -13.37
N LEU A 78 6.41 6.18 -13.70
CA LEU A 78 5.25 6.98 -14.06
C LEU A 78 5.47 7.71 -15.39
N TYR A 79 4.54 7.51 -16.30
CA TYR A 79 4.38 8.33 -17.50
C TYR A 79 3.49 9.54 -17.19
N HIS A 80 3.50 10.53 -18.09
CA HIS A 80 2.65 11.71 -17.97
C HIS A 80 1.70 11.81 -19.16
N LEU A 81 0.40 11.59 -18.94
CA LEU A 81 -0.64 11.88 -19.91
C LEU A 81 -1.06 13.34 -19.74
N VAL A 82 -0.93 14.14 -20.79
CA VAL A 82 -1.41 15.53 -20.82
C VAL A 82 -2.58 15.61 -21.78
N MET A 83 -3.75 15.98 -21.25
CA MET A 83 -4.96 16.23 -22.03
C MET A 83 -5.17 17.74 -22.15
N THR A 84 -5.23 18.25 -23.37
CA THR A 84 -5.37 19.68 -23.68
C THR A 84 -6.64 19.91 -24.47
N LEU A 85 -7.56 20.70 -23.92
CA LEU A 85 -8.78 21.12 -24.61
C LEU A 85 -8.52 22.45 -25.32
N LYS A 86 -8.87 22.54 -26.61
CA LYS A 86 -8.72 23.75 -27.43
C LYS A 86 -10.03 24.17 -28.06
N ASP A 87 -10.22 25.47 -28.26
CA ASP A 87 -11.32 26.00 -29.08
C ASP A 87 -11.06 25.84 -30.59
N THR A 88 -12.01 26.27 -31.42
CA THR A 88 -11.90 26.20 -32.88
C THR A 88 -10.82 27.11 -33.47
N ASP A 89 -10.37 28.12 -32.74
CA ASP A 89 -9.30 29.04 -33.15
C ASP A 89 -7.91 28.50 -32.73
N GLY A 90 -7.87 27.35 -32.03
CA GLY A 90 -6.65 26.71 -31.55
C GLY A 90 -6.15 27.24 -30.21
N ASN A 91 -6.92 28.08 -29.52
CA ASN A 91 -6.55 28.57 -28.19
C ASN A 91 -6.78 27.46 -27.15
N VAL A 92 -5.84 27.34 -26.21
CA VAL A 92 -5.96 26.39 -25.09
C VAL A 92 -6.99 26.90 -24.08
N LEU A 93 -7.99 26.05 -23.80
CA LEU A 93 -9.02 26.29 -22.79
C LEU A 93 -8.64 25.68 -21.44
N GLU A 94 -8.15 24.44 -21.46
CA GLU A 94 -7.80 23.69 -20.25
C GLU A 94 -6.67 22.69 -20.53
N VAL A 95 -5.85 22.42 -19.51
CA VAL A 95 -4.83 21.37 -19.53
C VAL A 95 -4.96 20.54 -18.26
N VAL A 96 -5.17 19.23 -18.42
CA VAL A 96 -5.25 18.27 -17.31
C VAL A 96 -4.07 17.29 -17.41
N PRO A 97 -3.07 17.39 -16.51
CA PRO A 97 -2.01 16.40 -16.40
C PRO A 97 -2.45 15.21 -15.54
N GLN A 98 -2.12 13.99 -15.96
CA GLN A 98 -2.38 12.76 -15.24
C GLN A 98 -1.13 11.88 -15.25
N ARG A 99 -0.65 11.50 -14.06
CA ARG A 99 0.40 10.47 -13.95
C ARG A 99 -0.21 9.10 -14.25
N VAL A 100 0.53 8.29 -15.02
CA VAL A 100 0.10 6.96 -15.45
C VAL A 100 1.14 5.92 -15.05
N GLY A 101 0.75 5.02 -14.15
CA GLY A 101 1.54 3.81 -13.86
C GLY A 101 0.92 2.62 -14.55
N PHE A 102 1.62 2.01 -15.49
CA PHE A 102 1.15 0.80 -16.18
C PHE A 102 1.24 -0.39 -15.23
N ARG A 103 0.09 -0.86 -14.74
CA ARG A 103 0.02 -2.10 -13.96
C ARG A 103 -1.32 -2.80 -14.14
N ASP A 104 -1.32 -4.09 -13.90
CA ASP A 104 -2.50 -4.95 -13.96
C ASP A 104 -2.59 -5.81 -12.70
N ILE A 105 -3.83 -6.05 -12.26
CA ILE A 105 -4.15 -6.83 -11.06
C ILE A 105 -5.14 -7.93 -11.44
N LYS A 106 -4.80 -9.17 -11.11
CA LYS A 106 -5.63 -10.35 -11.43
C LYS A 106 -5.68 -11.31 -10.26
N VAL A 107 -6.79 -12.02 -10.10
CA VAL A 107 -6.92 -13.16 -9.17
C VAL A 107 -6.94 -14.46 -9.96
N ARG A 108 -6.09 -15.41 -9.59
CA ARG A 108 -6.01 -16.77 -10.18
C ARG A 108 -5.65 -17.75 -9.07
N ASP A 109 -6.39 -18.86 -9.00
CA ASP A 109 -6.12 -19.99 -8.09
C ASP A 109 -5.96 -19.58 -6.60
N GLY A 110 -6.80 -18.64 -6.14
CA GLY A 110 -6.74 -18.16 -4.75
C GLY A 110 -5.61 -17.19 -4.46
N LEU A 111 -4.92 -16.68 -5.48
CA LEU A 111 -3.84 -15.70 -5.36
C LEU A 111 -4.14 -14.45 -6.18
N PHE A 112 -3.77 -13.28 -5.70
CA PHE A 112 -3.68 -12.08 -6.52
C PHE A 112 -2.27 -11.86 -7.08
N TRP A 113 -2.21 -11.29 -8.27
CA TRP A 113 -1.01 -11.07 -9.05
C TRP A 113 -0.96 -9.62 -9.46
N ILE A 114 0.22 -9.00 -9.36
CA ILE A 114 0.48 -7.67 -9.89
C ILE A 114 1.47 -7.82 -11.03
N ASN A 115 1.09 -7.36 -12.22
CA ASN A 115 1.88 -7.50 -13.44
C ASN A 115 2.33 -8.95 -13.73
N ASN A 116 1.39 -9.89 -13.58
CA ASN A 116 1.63 -11.33 -13.72
C ASN A 116 2.65 -11.92 -12.72
N ARG A 117 2.99 -11.21 -11.63
CA ARG A 117 3.91 -11.69 -10.60
C ARG A 117 3.24 -11.83 -9.25
N TYR A 118 3.64 -12.86 -8.52
CA TYR A 118 3.26 -13.04 -7.12
C TYR A 118 3.85 -11.90 -6.31
N VAL A 119 3.11 -11.41 -5.31
CA VAL A 119 3.57 -10.39 -4.37
C VAL A 119 3.03 -10.68 -2.97
N MET A 120 3.73 -10.18 -1.94
CA MET A 120 3.23 -10.11 -0.57
C MET A 120 3.25 -8.66 -0.09
N LEU A 121 2.16 -8.23 0.56
CA LEU A 121 2.01 -6.90 1.11
C LEU A 121 2.58 -6.88 2.53
N HIS A 122 3.73 -6.25 2.69
CA HIS A 122 4.31 -5.90 3.99
C HIS A 122 3.81 -4.51 4.37
N GLY A 123 2.69 -4.47 5.09
CA GLY A 123 1.91 -3.27 5.30
C GLY A 123 1.92 -2.72 6.73
N VAL A 124 1.41 -1.50 6.84
CA VAL A 124 1.04 -0.84 8.11
C VAL A 124 -0.29 -0.11 7.94
N ASN A 125 -1.09 -0.05 9.00
CA ASN A 125 -2.23 0.85 9.10
C ASN A 125 -1.73 2.27 9.39
N ARG A 126 -2.30 3.27 8.72
CA ARG A 126 -1.93 4.68 8.92
C ARG A 126 -3.18 5.54 9.05
N HIS A 127 -3.33 6.15 10.22
CA HIS A 127 -4.18 7.31 10.42
C HIS A 127 -3.45 8.62 10.08
N ASP A 128 -4.22 9.64 9.69
CA ASP A 128 -3.72 11.01 9.64
C ASP A 128 -3.60 11.55 11.08
N ASN A 129 -2.37 11.69 11.59
CA ASN A 129 -2.11 12.34 12.87
C ASN A 129 -0.87 13.24 12.85
N ASP A 130 -1.03 14.46 13.32
CA ASP A 130 0.02 15.43 13.58
C ASP A 130 -0.02 15.80 15.08
N HIS A 131 1.07 15.48 15.78
CA HIS A 131 1.21 15.76 17.21
C HIS A 131 0.98 17.24 17.61
N ARG A 132 1.00 18.20 16.69
CA ARG A 132 0.74 19.63 16.98
C ARG A 132 -0.59 20.11 16.43
N LYS A 133 -1.06 19.54 15.32
CA LYS A 133 -2.24 20.01 14.57
C LYS A 133 -3.43 19.04 14.61
N GLY A 134 -3.30 17.93 15.34
CA GLY A 134 -4.28 16.86 15.37
C GLY A 134 -4.46 16.25 13.99
N ARG A 135 -5.68 16.27 13.46
CA ARG A 135 -6.01 15.65 12.17
C ARG A 135 -5.58 16.47 10.94
N ALA A 136 -5.14 17.72 11.12
CA ALA A 136 -4.68 18.57 10.03
C ALA A 136 -3.18 18.31 9.73
N VAL A 137 -2.91 17.21 9.02
CA VAL A 137 -1.55 16.73 8.73
C VAL A 137 -0.93 17.48 7.55
N GLY A 138 0.31 17.97 7.71
CA GLY A 138 1.09 18.56 6.62
C GLY A 138 1.69 17.50 5.68
N MET A 139 1.80 17.79 4.38
CA MET A 139 2.35 16.82 3.41
C MET A 139 3.84 16.56 3.59
N ASP A 140 4.58 17.49 4.21
CA ASP A 140 5.96 17.26 4.65
C ASP A 140 6.05 16.13 5.68
N ARG A 141 5.09 16.07 6.61
CA ARG A 141 4.95 15.00 7.58
C ARG A 141 4.58 13.69 6.90
N VAL A 142 3.60 13.72 5.98
CA VAL A 142 3.19 12.54 5.19
C VAL A 142 4.36 11.98 4.38
N GLU A 143 5.09 12.83 3.66
CA GLU A 143 6.23 12.42 2.85
C GLU A 143 7.31 11.76 3.71
N LYS A 144 7.59 12.31 4.90
CA LYS A 144 8.49 11.69 5.88
C LYS A 144 7.99 10.32 6.35
N ASP A 145 6.68 10.14 6.55
CA ASP A 145 6.10 8.82 6.87
C ASP A 145 6.43 7.81 5.77
N LEU A 146 6.16 8.15 4.51
CA LEU A 146 6.38 7.25 3.37
C LEU A 146 7.86 6.93 3.19
N GLN A 147 8.75 7.92 3.36
CA GLN A 147 10.20 7.69 3.34
C GLN A 147 10.64 6.72 4.44
N LEU A 148 10.14 6.90 5.67
CA LEU A 148 10.44 5.99 6.77
C LEU A 148 9.89 4.59 6.50
N MET A 149 8.68 4.45 5.96
CA MET A 149 8.12 3.15 5.56
C MET A 149 9.05 2.44 4.56
N LYS A 150 9.45 3.12 3.48
CA LYS A 150 10.37 2.58 2.47
C LYS A 150 11.74 2.19 3.07
N GLN A 151 12.30 3.02 3.95
CA GLN A 151 13.55 2.74 4.66
C GLN A 151 13.48 1.53 5.60
N HIS A 152 12.26 1.11 5.96
CA HIS A 152 11.98 -0.04 6.83
C HIS A 152 11.35 -1.21 6.07
N ASN A 153 11.55 -1.26 4.75
CA ASN A 153 11.13 -2.36 3.86
C ASN A 153 9.61 -2.54 3.71
N ILE A 154 8.81 -1.59 4.20
CA ILE A 154 7.35 -1.58 4.05
C ILE A 154 7.03 -1.23 2.59
N ASN A 155 6.11 -2.00 1.99
CA ASN A 155 5.70 -1.83 0.60
C ASN A 155 4.22 -1.51 0.43
N SER A 156 3.44 -1.51 1.52
CA SER A 156 2.00 -1.30 1.48
C SER A 156 1.50 -0.46 2.66
N VAL A 157 0.39 0.25 2.46
CA VAL A 157 -0.26 1.07 3.50
C VAL A 157 -1.78 0.97 3.38
N ARG A 158 -2.46 0.81 4.51
CA ARG A 158 -3.92 0.87 4.61
C ARG A 158 -4.33 2.22 5.20
N THR A 159 -5.26 2.92 4.54
CA THR A 159 -5.74 4.23 4.99
C THR A 159 -6.80 4.08 6.09
N ALA A 160 -6.36 3.72 7.29
CA ALA A 160 -7.22 3.48 8.44
C ALA A 160 -7.87 4.81 8.93
N HIS A 161 -9.20 4.96 8.97
CA HIS A 161 -10.26 4.14 8.34
C HIS A 161 -11.12 5.00 7.42
N TYR A 162 -10.46 5.75 6.54
CA TYR A 162 -11.09 6.77 5.69
C TYR A 162 -10.17 7.17 4.52
N PRO A 163 -10.73 7.81 3.48
CA PRO A 163 -9.94 8.39 2.41
C PRO A 163 -8.98 9.44 2.99
N ASN A 164 -7.68 9.24 2.80
CA ASN A 164 -6.66 10.24 3.14
C ASN A 164 -6.71 11.42 2.13
N ASP A 165 -5.93 12.48 2.41
CA ASP A 165 -5.75 13.62 1.51
C ASP A 165 -5.35 13.16 0.09
N PRO A 166 -5.90 13.71 -1.00
CA PRO A 166 -5.56 13.30 -2.38
C PRO A 166 -4.04 13.25 -2.66
N ARG A 167 -3.27 14.17 -2.06
CA ARG A 167 -1.81 14.24 -2.23
C ARG A 167 -1.08 13.06 -1.61
N PHE A 168 -1.67 12.37 -0.63
CA PHE A 168 -1.12 11.13 -0.08
C PHE A 168 -1.00 10.05 -1.17
N TYR A 169 -2.04 9.86 -1.98
CA TYR A 169 -2.02 8.86 -3.05
C TYR A 169 -1.03 9.24 -4.16
N GLU A 170 -0.93 10.53 -4.50
CA GLU A 170 0.12 11.02 -5.40
C GLU A 170 1.54 10.70 -4.89
N LEU A 171 1.78 10.91 -3.59
CA LEU A 171 3.07 10.57 -2.98
C LEU A 171 3.30 9.06 -2.99
N CYS A 172 2.26 8.23 -2.74
CA CYS A 172 2.38 6.77 -2.83
C CYS A 172 2.69 6.30 -4.26
N ASP A 173 2.13 6.97 -5.28
CA ASP A 173 2.47 6.70 -6.69
C ASP A 173 3.96 6.96 -6.95
N ILE A 174 4.50 8.08 -6.45
CA ILE A 174 5.88 8.52 -6.66
C ILE A 174 6.88 7.67 -5.87
N TYR A 175 6.62 7.42 -4.59
CA TYR A 175 7.53 6.71 -3.69
C TYR A 175 7.43 5.18 -3.85
N GLY A 176 6.37 4.68 -4.48
CA GLY A 176 6.13 3.25 -4.67
C GLY A 176 5.67 2.57 -3.39
N LEU A 177 4.41 2.79 -3.02
CA LEU A 177 3.71 2.03 -1.99
C LEU A 177 2.37 1.55 -2.56
N PHE A 178 2.07 0.28 -2.34
CA PHE A 178 0.72 -0.24 -2.58
C PHE A 178 -0.24 0.33 -1.55
N VAL A 179 -1.45 0.69 -1.97
CA VAL A 179 -2.45 1.31 -1.11
C VAL A 179 -3.70 0.43 -1.08
N MET A 180 -4.12 0.07 0.14
CA MET A 180 -5.49 -0.30 0.42
C MET A 180 -6.23 0.98 0.83
N ALA A 181 -7.03 1.51 -0.11
CA ALA A 181 -7.76 2.74 0.09
C ALA A 181 -9.12 2.41 0.71
N GLU A 182 -9.32 2.81 1.95
CA GLU A 182 -10.50 2.49 2.75
C GLU A 182 -11.52 3.63 2.77
N THR A 183 -12.79 3.24 2.61
CA THR A 183 -13.93 4.15 2.68
C THR A 183 -14.19 4.56 4.12
N ASP A 184 -14.60 5.82 4.33
CA ASP A 184 -14.98 6.36 5.63
C ASP A 184 -16.33 5.75 6.07
N VAL A 185 -16.31 4.51 6.55
CA VAL A 185 -17.46 3.79 7.09
C VAL A 185 -16.97 3.00 8.30
N GLU A 186 -17.30 3.50 9.49
CA GLU A 186 -17.11 2.78 10.74
C GLU A 186 -18.28 3.08 11.69
N SER A 187 -18.97 2.03 12.14
CA SER A 187 -20.09 2.12 13.07
C SER A 187 -19.91 1.22 14.30
N HIS A 188 -18.66 1.01 14.71
CA HIS A 188 -18.26 0.14 15.82
C HIS A 188 -19.09 0.39 17.09
N GLY A 189 -19.45 1.64 17.38
CA GLY A 189 -20.24 2.01 18.56
C GLY A 189 -21.53 1.20 18.78
N PHE A 190 -22.13 0.63 17.74
CA PHE A 190 -23.31 -0.25 17.89
C PHE A 190 -23.01 -1.61 18.53
N ALA A 191 -21.75 -2.04 18.59
CA ALA A 191 -21.33 -3.19 19.39
C ALA A 191 -21.72 -3.02 20.88
N ASN A 192 -21.69 -1.79 21.40
CA ASN A 192 -22.08 -1.49 22.79
C ASN A 192 -23.57 -1.69 23.08
N VAL A 193 -24.41 -1.77 22.05
CA VAL A 193 -25.84 -2.08 22.17
C VAL A 193 -26.19 -3.49 21.68
N GLY A 194 -25.16 -4.32 21.42
CA GLY A 194 -25.31 -5.73 21.08
C GLY A 194 -25.66 -6.03 19.62
N ASP A 195 -25.55 -5.05 18.72
CA ASP A 195 -25.93 -5.20 17.30
C ASP A 195 -25.03 -4.32 16.42
N ILE A 196 -23.81 -4.76 16.16
CA ILE A 196 -22.83 -4.00 15.36
C ILE A 196 -23.34 -3.70 13.93
N SER A 197 -24.16 -4.60 13.37
CA SER A 197 -24.76 -4.47 12.04
C SER A 197 -25.97 -3.53 11.97
N ARG A 198 -26.38 -2.91 13.08
CA ARG A 198 -27.67 -2.21 13.19
C ARG A 198 -28.01 -1.25 12.04
N ILE A 199 -27.03 -0.47 11.57
CA ILE A 199 -27.22 0.45 10.43
C ILE A 199 -26.64 -0.09 9.13
N THR A 200 -25.76 -1.09 9.21
CA THR A 200 -25.16 -1.76 8.06
C THR A 200 -26.15 -2.69 7.37
N ASP A 201 -27.11 -3.24 8.11
CA ASP A 201 -28.20 -4.07 7.61
C ASP A 201 -29.57 -3.35 7.57
N ASP A 202 -29.57 -2.01 7.70
CA ASP A 202 -30.78 -1.19 7.54
C ASP A 202 -30.79 -0.53 6.14
N PRO A 203 -31.71 -0.93 5.23
CA PRO A 203 -31.79 -0.36 3.88
C PRO A 203 -32.03 1.15 3.85
N GLN A 204 -32.51 1.78 4.93
CA GLN A 204 -32.65 3.24 4.99
C GLN A 204 -31.30 3.96 4.93
N TRP A 205 -30.21 3.26 5.28
CA TRP A 205 -28.85 3.79 5.26
C TRP A 205 -28.08 3.48 3.96
N GLU A 206 -28.64 2.66 3.06
CA GLU A 206 -27.97 2.20 1.82
C GLU A 206 -27.37 3.37 1.03
N LYS A 207 -28.15 4.43 0.82
CA LYS A 207 -27.70 5.61 0.09
C LYS A 207 -26.43 6.23 0.69
N VAL A 208 -26.35 6.31 2.03
CA VAL A 208 -25.19 6.92 2.72
C VAL A 208 -23.96 6.04 2.56
N TYR A 209 -24.11 4.72 2.65
CA TYR A 209 -23.04 3.75 2.46
C TYR A 209 -22.51 3.79 1.02
N VAL A 210 -23.40 3.68 0.03
CA VAL A 210 -23.06 3.68 -1.39
C VAL A 210 -22.43 5.01 -1.82
N GLU A 211 -22.97 6.16 -1.39
CA GLU A 211 -22.39 7.47 -1.74
C GLU A 211 -20.95 7.63 -1.25
N ARG A 212 -20.59 7.06 -0.10
CA ARG A 212 -19.22 7.15 0.45
C ARG A 212 -18.20 6.43 -0.43
N ILE A 213 -18.46 5.16 -0.81
CA ILE A 213 -17.55 4.40 -1.68
C ILE A 213 -17.53 4.98 -3.10
N VAL A 214 -18.68 5.38 -3.65
CA VAL A 214 -18.77 5.99 -4.99
C VAL A 214 -17.90 7.25 -5.06
N ARG A 215 -18.03 8.16 -4.07
CA ARG A 215 -17.23 9.39 -4.02
C ARG A 215 -15.74 9.10 -3.85
N HIS A 216 -15.38 8.12 -3.03
CA HIS A 216 -13.99 7.74 -2.82
C HIS A 216 -13.33 7.24 -4.12
N ILE A 217 -13.99 6.30 -4.81
CA ILE A 217 -13.51 5.76 -6.09
C ILE A 217 -13.42 6.88 -7.13
N HIS A 218 -14.44 7.71 -7.30
CA HIS A 218 -14.40 8.82 -8.26
C HIS A 218 -13.25 9.79 -8.00
N ALA A 219 -12.93 10.07 -6.74
CA ALA A 219 -11.84 10.97 -6.38
C ALA A 219 -10.46 10.37 -6.66
N GLN A 220 -10.28 9.04 -6.54
CA GLN A 220 -8.94 8.44 -6.44
C GLN A 220 -8.62 7.33 -7.47
N LYS A 221 -9.58 6.89 -8.30
CA LYS A 221 -9.43 5.71 -9.19
C LYS A 221 -8.32 5.76 -10.24
N ASN A 222 -7.72 6.92 -10.49
CA ASN A 222 -6.62 7.04 -11.44
C ASN A 222 -5.24 6.85 -10.79
N HIS A 223 -5.14 6.72 -9.46
CA HIS A 223 -3.87 6.47 -8.78
C HIS A 223 -3.39 5.02 -8.99
N PRO A 224 -2.20 4.80 -9.59
CA PRO A 224 -1.67 3.46 -9.75
C PRO A 224 -1.36 2.76 -8.43
N SER A 225 -1.02 3.51 -7.37
CA SER A 225 -0.73 2.99 -6.04
C SER A 225 -1.89 2.24 -5.39
N ILE A 226 -3.13 2.66 -5.66
CA ILE A 226 -4.30 1.97 -5.14
C ILE A 226 -4.46 0.64 -5.86
N ILE A 227 -4.42 -0.45 -5.09
CA ILE A 227 -4.59 -1.83 -5.60
C ILE A 227 -5.82 -2.52 -4.99
N ILE A 228 -6.31 -2.02 -3.86
CA ILE A 228 -7.45 -2.57 -3.12
C ILE A 228 -8.35 -1.41 -2.66
N TRP A 229 -9.65 -1.52 -2.89
CA TRP A 229 -10.67 -0.70 -2.22
C TRP A 229 -11.16 -1.43 -0.99
N SER A 230 -11.17 -0.78 0.17
CA SER A 230 -11.80 -1.31 1.37
C SER A 230 -13.14 -0.62 1.63
N LEU A 231 -14.18 -1.41 1.91
CA LEU A 231 -15.56 -0.92 2.08
C LEU A 231 -15.79 -0.20 3.42
N GLY A 232 -14.84 -0.29 4.35
CA GLY A 232 -14.95 0.31 5.68
C GLY A 232 -14.26 -0.55 6.73
N ASN A 233 -14.57 -0.28 7.99
CA ASN A 233 -14.02 -0.95 9.16
C ASN A 233 -15.12 -1.25 10.19
N GLU A 234 -14.99 -2.35 10.93
CA GLU A 234 -15.75 -2.71 12.15
C GLU A 234 -17.20 -2.19 12.22
N SER A 235 -17.98 -2.46 11.17
CA SER A 235 -19.38 -2.02 11.06
C SER A 235 -20.35 -3.21 10.95
N GLY A 236 -19.89 -4.43 11.25
CA GLY A 236 -20.65 -5.66 11.00
C GLY A 236 -20.90 -5.90 9.52
N TYR A 237 -21.78 -6.85 9.20
CA TYR A 237 -22.17 -7.18 7.82
C TYR A 237 -23.68 -7.04 7.63
N GLY A 238 -24.10 -6.66 6.41
CA GLY A 238 -25.49 -6.40 6.09
C GLY A 238 -25.69 -5.95 4.64
N CYS A 239 -26.94 -5.73 4.25
CA CYS A 239 -27.32 -5.37 2.87
C CYS A 239 -26.56 -4.16 2.30
N ASN A 240 -26.17 -3.18 3.12
CA ASN A 240 -25.48 -1.98 2.65
C ASN A 240 -24.05 -2.26 2.19
N ILE A 241 -23.35 -3.25 2.78
CA ILE A 241 -22.01 -3.68 2.32
C ILE A 241 -22.11 -4.34 0.95
N SER A 242 -23.12 -5.18 0.74
CA SER A 242 -23.38 -5.78 -0.57
C SER A 242 -23.67 -4.71 -1.63
N ALA A 243 -24.48 -3.70 -1.32
CA ALA A 243 -24.74 -2.58 -2.22
C ALA A 243 -23.46 -1.79 -2.55
N MET A 244 -22.60 -1.53 -1.55
CA MET A 244 -21.31 -0.88 -1.75
C MET A 244 -20.37 -1.68 -2.66
N TYR A 245 -20.26 -3.00 -2.45
CA TYR A 245 -19.44 -3.87 -3.29
C TYR A 245 -19.85 -3.79 -4.76
N HIS A 246 -21.15 -3.97 -5.04
CA HIS A 246 -21.65 -3.91 -6.42
C HIS A 246 -21.42 -2.54 -7.07
N ALA A 247 -21.64 -1.45 -6.32
CA ALA A 247 -21.33 -0.11 -6.79
C ALA A 247 -19.83 0.08 -7.07
N ALA A 248 -18.96 -0.45 -6.21
CA ALA A 248 -17.51 -0.40 -6.39
C ALA A 248 -17.08 -1.15 -7.66
N LYS A 249 -17.51 -2.41 -7.83
CA LYS A 249 -17.16 -3.22 -9.01
C LYS A 249 -17.75 -2.66 -10.30
N ALA A 250 -18.90 -2.00 -10.26
CA ALA A 250 -19.47 -1.32 -11.42
C ALA A 250 -18.66 -0.09 -11.86
N LEU A 251 -18.01 0.60 -10.93
CA LEU A 251 -17.17 1.77 -11.20
C LEU A 251 -15.71 1.42 -11.51
N ASP A 252 -15.20 0.36 -10.91
CA ASP A 252 -13.82 -0.08 -11.04
C ASP A 252 -13.71 -1.61 -10.88
N ASP A 253 -13.60 -2.29 -12.01
CA ASP A 253 -13.34 -3.73 -12.10
C ASP A 253 -11.84 -4.06 -12.12
N THR A 254 -10.95 -3.05 -12.09
CA THR A 254 -9.50 -3.22 -12.23
C THR A 254 -8.79 -3.48 -10.89
N ARG A 255 -9.50 -3.30 -9.77
CA ARG A 255 -8.97 -3.45 -8.40
C ARG A 255 -9.78 -4.46 -7.60
N LEU A 256 -9.14 -4.98 -6.56
CA LEU A 256 -9.74 -5.88 -5.59
C LEU A 256 -10.60 -5.10 -4.60
N VAL A 257 -11.63 -5.73 -4.06
CA VAL A 257 -12.44 -5.19 -2.95
C VAL A 257 -12.22 -5.99 -1.67
N HIS A 258 -12.06 -5.29 -0.56
CA HIS A 258 -11.83 -5.82 0.78
C HIS A 258 -12.89 -5.33 1.76
N TYR A 259 -13.29 -6.17 2.69
CA TYR A 259 -14.01 -5.81 3.91
C TYR A 259 -13.83 -6.92 4.93
N GLU A 260 -13.44 -6.60 6.17
CA GLU A 260 -13.06 -7.62 7.16
C GLU A 260 -14.28 -8.39 7.71
N GLU A 261 -15.39 -7.69 7.96
CA GLU A 261 -16.56 -8.30 8.60
C GLU A 261 -17.40 -9.18 7.64
N ASP A 262 -17.06 -9.23 6.34
CA ASP A 262 -17.60 -10.23 5.40
C ASP A 262 -16.85 -11.57 5.56
N ARG A 263 -17.11 -12.23 6.69
CA ARG A 263 -16.40 -13.44 7.13
C ARG A 263 -16.70 -14.68 6.28
N ASP A 264 -17.86 -14.70 5.61
CA ASP A 264 -18.24 -15.73 4.65
C ASP A 264 -17.72 -15.42 3.23
N ALA A 265 -17.09 -14.25 3.06
CA ALA A 265 -16.55 -13.75 1.82
C ALA A 265 -17.58 -13.77 0.67
N GLU A 266 -18.77 -13.24 0.90
CA GLU A 266 -19.84 -13.20 -0.10
C GLU A 266 -19.59 -12.12 -1.16
N VAL A 267 -19.15 -10.94 -0.74
CA VAL A 267 -19.05 -9.69 -1.53
C VAL A 267 -17.70 -9.00 -1.32
N VAL A 268 -16.63 -9.79 -1.32
CA VAL A 268 -15.23 -9.32 -1.31
C VAL A 268 -14.38 -10.13 -2.29
N ASP A 269 -13.29 -9.55 -2.80
CA ASP A 269 -12.30 -10.26 -3.61
C ASP A 269 -11.19 -10.89 -2.75
N ILE A 270 -11.05 -10.45 -1.49
CA ILE A 270 -10.01 -10.86 -0.55
C ILE A 270 -10.65 -11.23 0.79
N ILE A 271 -10.29 -12.38 1.35
CA ILE A 271 -10.68 -12.74 2.72
C ILE A 271 -9.74 -12.04 3.69
N SER A 272 -10.29 -11.49 4.76
CA SER A 272 -9.50 -10.81 5.77
C SER A 272 -9.86 -11.26 7.18
N THR A 273 -8.97 -10.94 8.10
CA THR A 273 -9.24 -11.00 9.54
C THR A 273 -8.49 -9.86 10.21
N MET A 274 -8.85 -9.55 11.46
CA MET A 274 -8.06 -8.72 12.36
C MET A 274 -7.62 -9.50 13.61
N TYR A 275 -6.36 -9.31 14.02
CA TYR A 275 -5.76 -9.84 15.26
C TYR A 275 -5.79 -11.37 15.43
N THR A 276 -6.00 -12.13 14.35
CA THR A 276 -5.94 -13.60 14.34
C THR A 276 -4.57 -14.09 14.79
N ARG A 277 -4.53 -14.88 15.87
CA ARG A 277 -3.29 -15.38 16.48
C ARG A 277 -2.57 -16.40 15.58
N VAL A 278 -1.24 -16.48 15.70
CA VAL A 278 -0.36 -17.35 14.89
C VAL A 278 -0.89 -18.77 14.64
N PRO A 279 -1.38 -19.55 15.63
CA PRO A 279 -1.91 -20.89 15.35
C PRO A 279 -3.12 -20.89 14.41
N LEU A 280 -4.07 -19.97 14.65
CA LEU A 280 -5.25 -19.80 13.82
C LEU A 280 -4.91 -19.18 12.46
N MET A 281 -3.87 -18.32 12.41
CA MET A 281 -3.35 -17.80 11.14
C MET A 281 -2.75 -18.92 10.29
N ASN A 282 -2.10 -19.91 10.93
CA ASN A 282 -1.61 -21.07 10.22
C ASN A 282 -2.76 -21.94 9.70
N GLU A 283 -3.81 -22.17 10.49
CA GLU A 283 -5.04 -22.83 10.01
C GLU A 283 -5.68 -22.05 8.85
N PHE A 284 -5.73 -20.73 8.97
CA PHE A 284 -6.21 -19.83 7.93
C PHE A 284 -5.37 -19.88 6.65
N GLY A 285 -4.17 -20.45 6.65
CA GLY A 285 -3.39 -20.76 5.45
C GLY A 285 -3.58 -22.18 4.92
N GLU A 286 -3.84 -23.15 5.80
CA GLU A 286 -3.88 -24.59 5.48
C GLU A 286 -5.13 -25.01 4.71
N TYR A 287 -6.28 -24.39 4.97
CA TYR A 287 -7.53 -24.73 4.26
C TYR A 287 -7.60 -24.00 2.92
N PRO A 288 -7.84 -24.65 1.77
CA PRO A 288 -7.95 -23.95 0.47
C PRO A 288 -9.17 -23.03 0.36
N HIS A 289 -9.04 -21.93 -0.40
CA HIS A 289 -10.15 -21.04 -0.76
C HIS A 289 -9.87 -20.40 -2.13
N PRO A 290 -10.89 -20.10 -2.95
CA PRO A 290 -10.70 -19.47 -4.26
C PRO A 290 -10.25 -18.00 -4.22
N LYS A 291 -10.13 -17.40 -3.03
CA LYS A 291 -9.80 -15.99 -2.83
C LYS A 291 -8.50 -15.85 -2.03
N PRO A 292 -7.66 -14.86 -2.36
CA PRO A 292 -6.48 -14.53 -1.58
C PRO A 292 -6.86 -14.03 -0.18
N ARG A 293 -5.85 -14.01 0.68
CA ARG A 293 -6.02 -13.73 2.10
C ARG A 293 -5.07 -12.64 2.55
N ILE A 294 -5.57 -11.80 3.44
CA ILE A 294 -4.76 -10.82 4.15
C ILE A 294 -5.16 -10.77 5.62
N ILE A 295 -4.31 -10.18 6.45
CA ILE A 295 -4.68 -9.72 7.79
C ILE A 295 -4.63 -8.19 7.79
N CYS A 296 -5.80 -7.54 7.82
CA CYS A 296 -5.89 -6.08 7.71
C CYS A 296 -5.40 -5.36 8.96
N GLU A 297 -5.34 -6.05 10.10
CA GLU A 297 -4.73 -5.57 11.34
C GLU A 297 -4.09 -6.72 12.10
N TYR A 298 -2.81 -6.59 12.45
CA TYR A 298 -2.12 -7.52 13.34
C TYR A 298 -1.05 -6.80 14.15
N ALA A 299 -0.44 -7.52 15.11
CA ALA A 299 0.72 -7.04 15.84
C ALA A 299 0.51 -5.63 16.44
N HIS A 300 -0.52 -5.49 17.28
CA HIS A 300 -0.83 -4.23 17.98
C HIS A 300 0.42 -3.69 18.70
N ALA A 301 0.89 -2.52 18.27
CA ALA A 301 2.20 -1.97 18.61
C ALA A 301 2.18 -1.06 19.85
N MET A 302 1.11 -1.10 20.64
CA MET A 302 0.95 -0.29 21.85
C MET A 302 2.09 -0.42 22.85
N GLY A 303 2.67 0.74 23.20
CA GLY A 303 3.72 0.86 24.20
C GLY A 303 5.01 0.14 23.80
N ASN A 304 5.33 -0.97 24.49
CA ASN A 304 6.57 -1.73 24.25
C ASN A 304 6.37 -2.89 23.25
N GLY A 305 5.37 -2.77 22.38
CA GLY A 305 5.06 -3.74 21.34
C GLY A 305 5.66 -3.37 19.97
N PRO A 306 5.39 -4.20 18.94
CA PRO A 306 4.77 -5.51 19.04
C PRO A 306 5.80 -6.64 19.20
N GLY A 307 5.41 -7.72 19.88
CA GLY A 307 6.17 -8.98 19.95
C GLY A 307 5.62 -10.04 19.00
N GLY A 308 6.41 -11.08 18.70
CA GLY A 308 5.95 -12.25 17.93
C GLY A 308 5.92 -12.06 16.41
N LEU A 309 6.55 -11.00 15.88
CA LEU A 309 6.53 -10.68 14.44
C LEU A 309 7.16 -11.79 13.57
N THR A 310 8.23 -12.42 14.05
CA THR A 310 8.90 -13.52 13.34
C THR A 310 7.98 -14.72 13.18
N GLU A 311 7.21 -15.07 14.20
CA GLU A 311 6.27 -16.19 14.19
C GLU A 311 5.16 -15.99 13.17
N TYR A 312 4.61 -14.77 13.07
CA TYR A 312 3.68 -14.41 12.00
C TYR A 312 4.33 -14.51 10.62
N GLN A 313 5.52 -13.93 10.44
CA GLN A 313 6.18 -13.92 9.14
C GLN A 313 6.49 -15.33 8.64
N ASN A 314 6.84 -16.25 9.54
CA ASN A 314 7.05 -17.66 9.21
C ASN A 314 5.76 -18.32 8.69
N VAL A 315 4.60 -17.96 9.24
CA VAL A 315 3.30 -18.44 8.73
C VAL A 315 3.00 -17.85 7.36
N PHE A 316 3.23 -16.54 7.16
CA PHE A 316 3.00 -15.89 5.86
C PHE A 316 3.89 -16.49 4.75
N TYR A 317 5.16 -16.77 5.04
CA TYR A 317 6.06 -17.43 4.08
C TYR A 317 5.77 -18.93 3.87
N LYS A 318 5.03 -19.57 4.77
CA LYS A 318 4.60 -20.96 4.61
C LYS A 318 3.40 -21.08 3.67
N HIS A 319 2.54 -20.06 3.64
CA HIS A 319 1.25 -20.12 2.95
C HIS A 319 1.12 -19.00 1.92
N ASP A 320 1.39 -19.31 0.65
CA ASP A 320 1.37 -18.32 -0.44
C ASP A 320 0.05 -17.54 -0.53
N CYS A 321 -1.08 -18.14 -0.13
CA CYS A 321 -2.39 -17.49 -0.15
C CYS A 321 -2.53 -16.32 0.83
N ILE A 322 -1.70 -16.26 1.88
CA ILE A 322 -1.67 -15.12 2.81
C ILE A 322 -0.71 -14.08 2.24
N GLN A 323 -1.24 -13.24 1.35
CA GLN A 323 -0.48 -12.31 0.54
C GLN A 323 -0.40 -10.90 1.12
N GLY A 324 -0.80 -10.70 2.38
CA GLY A 324 -0.70 -9.38 2.98
C GLY A 324 -0.94 -9.35 4.47
N HIS A 325 -0.24 -8.42 5.12
CA HIS A 325 -0.39 -8.15 6.55
C HIS A 325 -0.15 -6.66 6.83
N TYR A 326 -0.94 -6.10 7.75
CA TYR A 326 -0.86 -4.67 8.08
C TYR A 326 -0.72 -4.49 9.59
N VAL A 327 0.46 -4.05 10.04
CA VAL A 327 0.69 -3.78 11.48
C VAL A 327 -0.26 -2.70 11.96
N TRP A 328 -0.84 -2.87 13.14
CA TRP A 328 -1.55 -1.82 13.86
C TRP A 328 -0.64 -1.16 14.90
N GLU A 329 -0.23 0.09 14.76
CA GLU A 329 -0.36 0.95 13.58
C GLU A 329 0.92 1.78 13.35
N TRP A 330 0.88 2.74 12.42
CA TRP A 330 2.05 3.50 12.02
C TRP A 330 2.56 4.42 13.12
N CYS A 331 1.71 5.28 13.70
CA CYS A 331 2.13 6.41 14.54
C CYS A 331 1.23 6.59 15.77
N ASP A 332 1.84 6.86 16.92
CA ASP A 332 1.09 7.25 18.13
C ASP A 332 0.28 8.54 17.92
N HIS A 333 -0.95 8.57 18.43
CA HIS A 333 -1.89 9.70 18.33
C HIS A 333 -1.82 10.71 19.48
N GLY A 334 -0.73 10.69 20.24
CA GLY A 334 -0.47 11.69 21.28
C GLY A 334 -0.36 13.12 20.73
N ILE A 335 -0.92 14.09 21.47
CA ILE A 335 -0.86 15.51 21.15
C ILE A 335 0.17 16.20 22.05
N GLN A 336 1.12 16.88 21.42
CA GLN A 336 2.23 17.54 22.08
C GLN A 336 1.74 18.61 23.06
N ALA A 337 2.21 18.54 24.29
CA ALA A 337 2.05 19.53 25.34
C ALA A 337 3.42 19.85 25.96
N GLN A 338 3.45 20.88 26.81
CA GLN A 338 4.62 21.24 27.62
C GLN A 338 4.17 21.37 29.07
N ASP A 339 5.03 20.95 30.01
CA ASP A 339 4.84 21.24 31.44
C ASP A 339 5.36 22.64 31.81
N ASP A 340 5.18 23.04 33.07
CA ASP A 340 5.62 24.34 33.60
C ASP A 340 7.14 24.57 33.49
N ASN A 341 7.92 23.49 33.33
CA ASN A 341 9.38 23.54 33.17
C ASN A 341 9.80 23.51 31.69
N GLY A 342 8.85 23.47 30.76
CA GLY A 342 9.10 23.40 29.32
C GLY A 342 9.42 21.98 28.80
N ASN A 343 9.26 20.94 29.61
CA ASN A 343 9.46 19.57 29.14
C ASN A 343 8.30 19.16 28.22
N VAL A 344 8.64 18.60 27.06
CA VAL A 344 7.67 18.09 26.10
C VAL A 344 7.11 16.75 26.59
N TRP A 345 5.79 16.62 26.55
CA TRP A 345 5.07 15.36 26.76
C TRP A 345 3.90 15.27 25.79
N TYR A 346 3.27 14.10 25.67
CA TYR A 346 2.16 13.87 24.76
C TYR A 346 0.91 13.50 25.53
N LYS A 347 -0.14 14.30 25.34
CA LYS A 347 -1.48 14.09 25.90
C LYS A 347 -2.22 13.01 25.12
N PHE A 348 -3.03 12.24 25.83
CA PHE A 348 -3.95 11.24 25.27
C PHE A 348 -5.32 11.32 25.97
N GLY A 349 -6.19 10.30 25.80
CA GLY A 349 -7.54 10.30 26.35
C GLY A 349 -7.58 10.58 27.85
N GLY A 350 -8.43 11.53 28.26
CA GLY A 350 -8.57 11.99 29.64
C GLY A 350 -7.73 13.23 30.00
N ASP A 351 -6.61 13.50 29.31
CA ASP A 351 -5.74 14.66 29.60
C ASP A 351 -6.35 16.03 29.21
N TYR A 352 -7.50 16.01 28.53
CA TYR A 352 -8.30 17.17 28.18
C TYR A 352 -9.56 17.30 29.05
N GLY A 353 -9.75 16.42 30.03
CA GLY A 353 -10.98 16.34 30.83
C GLY A 353 -12.16 15.73 30.07
N ASP A 354 -11.88 15.07 28.94
CA ASP A 354 -12.84 14.34 28.12
C ASP A 354 -13.33 13.05 28.81
N TYR A 355 -14.65 12.82 28.75
CA TYR A 355 -15.30 11.63 29.28
C TYR A 355 -16.57 11.31 28.46
N PRO A 356 -16.79 10.05 28.03
CA PRO A 356 -15.91 8.89 28.22
C PRO A 356 -14.61 8.98 27.40
N ASN A 357 -13.58 8.23 27.79
CA ASN A 357 -12.32 8.11 27.06
C ASN A 357 -11.69 6.71 27.24
N ASN A 358 -10.75 6.35 26.36
CA ASN A 358 -10.03 5.07 26.38
C ASN A 358 -8.54 5.25 26.76
N TYR A 359 -8.19 6.29 27.53
CA TYR A 359 -6.83 6.54 28.00
C TYR A 359 -5.78 6.48 26.87
N ASN A 360 -4.73 5.68 27.06
CA ASN A 360 -3.58 5.56 26.17
C ASN A 360 -3.78 4.58 25.00
N PHE A 361 -5.00 4.07 24.78
CA PHE A 361 -5.28 3.16 23.64
C PHE A 361 -4.99 3.79 22.27
N CYS A 362 -4.82 5.11 22.18
CA CYS A 362 -4.42 5.80 20.95
C CYS A 362 -2.88 5.92 20.78
N LEU A 363 -2.09 5.27 21.64
CA LEU A 363 -0.62 5.25 21.60
C LEU A 363 -0.13 3.86 21.20
N ASP A 364 -0.43 3.49 19.96
CA ASP A 364 -0.23 2.19 19.35
C ASP A 364 0.58 2.20 18.06
N GLY A 365 1.49 3.17 17.93
CA GLY A 365 2.36 3.33 16.78
C GLY A 365 3.68 2.54 16.83
N LEU A 366 4.12 2.10 15.65
CA LEU A 366 5.52 1.71 15.40
C LEU A 366 6.49 2.89 15.55
N ILE A 367 5.99 4.11 15.37
CA ILE A 367 6.72 5.37 15.63
C ILE A 367 5.96 6.22 16.64
N TYR A 368 6.72 7.02 17.40
CA TYR A 368 6.15 7.96 18.36
C TYR A 368 5.48 9.15 17.67
N SER A 369 4.71 9.94 18.41
CA SER A 369 3.95 11.09 17.91
C SER A 369 4.76 12.12 17.09
N ASP A 370 6.05 12.28 17.35
CA ASP A 370 6.96 13.15 16.57
C ASP A 370 7.63 12.47 15.36
N GLN A 371 7.17 11.27 15.00
CA GLN A 371 7.73 10.38 13.97
C GLN A 371 9.12 9.83 14.31
N THR A 372 9.51 9.83 15.58
CA THR A 372 10.71 9.11 16.02
C THR A 372 10.48 7.60 15.92
N PRO A 373 11.33 6.83 15.20
CA PRO A 373 11.19 5.38 15.11
C PRO A 373 11.26 4.66 16.46
N GLY A 374 10.24 3.87 16.76
CA GLY A 374 10.20 3.00 17.94
C GLY A 374 11.04 1.73 17.77
N PRO A 375 11.26 0.95 18.85
CA PRO A 375 11.94 -0.34 18.79
C PRO A 375 11.17 -1.36 17.93
N GLY A 376 9.82 -1.35 17.97
CA GLY A 376 8.98 -2.22 17.15
C GLY A 376 9.22 -2.08 15.65
N LEU A 377 9.44 -0.85 15.16
CA LEU A 377 9.74 -0.61 13.73
C LEU A 377 11.07 -1.22 13.29
N LYS A 378 12.08 -1.23 14.19
CA LYS A 378 13.38 -1.85 13.92
C LYS A 378 13.26 -3.37 13.81
N GLU A 379 12.48 -3.98 14.69
CA GLU A 379 12.20 -5.41 14.63
C GLU A 379 11.43 -5.76 13.35
N TYR A 380 10.37 -5.00 13.04
CA TYR A 380 9.58 -5.23 11.83
C TYR A 380 10.46 -5.16 10.58
N LYS A 381 11.29 -4.13 10.43
CA LYS A 381 12.26 -3.99 9.32
C LYS A 381 13.11 -5.24 9.13
N GLN A 382 13.60 -5.83 10.22
CA GLN A 382 14.44 -7.03 10.15
C GLN A 382 13.64 -8.28 9.74
N VAL A 383 12.44 -8.43 10.32
CA VAL A 383 11.53 -9.55 10.03
C VAL A 383 11.15 -9.56 8.55
N ILE A 384 10.81 -8.40 7.97
CA ILE A 384 10.42 -8.29 6.56
C ILE A 384 11.58 -7.98 5.60
N ALA A 385 12.84 -8.07 6.07
CA ALA A 385 14.00 -7.72 5.24
C ALA A 385 14.01 -8.49 3.90
N PRO A 386 14.15 -7.79 2.75
CA PRO A 386 13.97 -8.39 1.42
C PRO A 386 15.15 -9.24 0.97
N VAL A 387 16.29 -9.16 1.66
CA VAL A 387 17.46 -10.00 1.39
C VAL A 387 17.73 -10.85 2.63
N LYS A 388 17.60 -12.16 2.51
CA LYS A 388 17.89 -13.10 3.60
C LYS A 388 19.22 -13.80 3.31
N ILE A 389 20.05 -13.90 4.35
CA ILE A 389 21.37 -14.53 4.29
C ILE A 389 21.36 -15.74 5.20
N HIS A 390 21.67 -16.92 4.65
CA HIS A 390 21.75 -18.16 5.39
C HIS A 390 23.17 -18.71 5.32
N ALA A 391 23.70 -19.16 6.45
CA ALA A 391 24.99 -19.84 6.49
C ALA A 391 24.84 -21.29 5.98
N LEU A 392 25.59 -21.67 4.96
CA LEU A 392 25.68 -23.07 4.52
C LEU A 392 26.90 -23.75 5.15
N ASP A 393 28.08 -23.15 5.01
CA ASP A 393 29.31 -23.55 5.70
C ASP A 393 30.19 -22.32 5.90
N LEU A 394 30.11 -21.71 7.09
CA LEU A 394 30.92 -20.54 7.40
C LEU A 394 32.40 -20.84 7.36
N THR A 395 32.86 -22.05 7.70
CA THR A 395 34.30 -22.39 7.66
C THR A 395 34.89 -22.30 6.25
N ARG A 396 34.04 -22.51 5.24
CA ARG A 396 34.36 -22.39 3.82
C ARG A 396 33.92 -21.06 3.19
N GLY A 397 33.29 -20.19 3.98
CA GLY A 397 32.71 -18.93 3.54
C GLY A 397 31.47 -19.10 2.65
N GLU A 398 30.76 -20.23 2.77
CA GLU A 398 29.61 -20.56 1.92
C GLU A 398 28.31 -20.05 2.54
N LEU A 399 27.61 -19.20 1.79
CA LEU A 399 26.36 -18.55 2.15
C LEU A 399 25.30 -18.87 1.09
N LYS A 400 24.03 -18.82 1.48
CA LYS A 400 22.89 -18.76 0.58
C LYS A 400 22.26 -17.38 0.70
N VAL A 401 22.11 -16.70 -0.42
CA VAL A 401 21.44 -15.40 -0.51
C VAL A 401 20.08 -15.63 -1.14
N GLU A 402 19.04 -15.16 -0.46
CA GLU A 402 17.65 -15.28 -0.89
C GLU A 402 17.10 -13.88 -1.14
N ASN A 403 16.54 -13.68 -2.34
CA ASN A 403 15.87 -12.47 -2.78
C ASN A 403 14.37 -12.63 -2.56
N LYS A 404 13.80 -11.85 -1.63
CA LYS A 404 12.37 -11.78 -1.32
C LYS A 404 11.67 -10.60 -2.00
N LEU A 405 12.33 -9.90 -2.91
CA LEU A 405 11.70 -8.95 -3.84
C LEU A 405 11.00 -9.70 -4.98
N TRP A 406 10.00 -9.10 -5.61
CA TRP A 406 9.16 -9.73 -6.64
C TRP A 406 9.40 -9.17 -8.04
N PHE A 407 9.89 -7.94 -8.14
CA PHE A 407 10.14 -7.27 -9.42
C PHE A 407 11.64 -7.10 -9.71
N THR A 408 12.46 -6.94 -8.68
CA THR A 408 13.86 -6.47 -8.78
C THR A 408 14.89 -7.56 -8.47
N THR A 409 15.98 -7.60 -9.24
CA THR A 409 17.15 -8.45 -8.93
C THR A 409 17.96 -7.85 -7.78
N LEU A 410 18.93 -8.60 -7.24
CA LEU A 410 19.86 -8.06 -6.24
C LEU A 410 21.10 -7.37 -6.85
N ASP A 411 21.08 -7.03 -8.14
CA ASP A 411 22.26 -6.47 -8.83
C ASP A 411 22.70 -5.10 -8.29
N ASP A 412 21.81 -4.36 -7.62
CA ASP A 412 22.15 -3.09 -6.97
C ASP A 412 22.58 -3.26 -5.51
N TYR A 413 22.45 -4.46 -4.95
CA TYR A 413 22.75 -4.73 -3.55
C TYR A 413 24.22 -5.10 -3.34
N THR A 414 24.77 -4.66 -2.21
CA THR A 414 26.11 -5.06 -1.74
C THR A 414 25.98 -5.57 -0.32
N LEU A 415 26.41 -6.82 -0.10
CA LEU A 415 26.50 -7.38 1.23
C LEU A 415 27.81 -6.91 1.88
N HIS A 416 27.69 -6.26 3.03
CA HIS A 416 28.83 -5.90 3.89
C HIS A 416 28.88 -6.90 5.03
N ALA A 417 29.94 -7.72 5.08
CA ALA A 417 30.15 -8.74 6.10
C ALA A 417 31.32 -8.37 7.01
N GLU A 418 31.17 -8.58 8.32
CA GLU A 418 32.23 -8.39 9.31
C GLU A 418 32.38 -9.61 10.22
N VAL A 419 33.63 -10.01 10.47
CA VAL A 419 33.95 -11.01 11.50
C VAL A 419 34.47 -10.27 12.72
N ARG A 420 33.79 -10.44 13.85
CA ARG A 420 34.14 -9.76 15.10
C ARG A 420 34.43 -10.74 16.24
N ALA A 421 35.41 -10.42 17.07
CA ALA A 421 35.68 -11.12 18.33
C ALA A 421 35.87 -10.10 19.44
N GLU A 422 35.18 -10.28 20.56
CA GLU A 422 35.29 -9.38 21.73
C GLU A 422 35.09 -7.88 21.41
N GLY A 423 34.28 -7.58 20.39
CA GLY A 423 34.00 -6.21 19.93
C GLY A 423 35.00 -5.67 18.91
N GLU A 424 36.11 -6.35 18.65
CA GLU A 424 37.09 -5.98 17.63
C GLU A 424 36.73 -6.58 16.27
N THR A 425 36.82 -5.78 15.21
CA THR A 425 36.62 -6.26 13.84
C THR A 425 37.91 -6.89 13.33
N LEU A 426 37.87 -8.21 13.15
CA LEU A 426 39.01 -9.01 12.69
C LEU A 426 39.15 -9.00 11.16
N ALA A 427 38.02 -8.95 10.46
CA ALA A 427 37.98 -8.92 9.00
C ALA A 427 36.68 -8.26 8.50
N THR A 428 36.77 -7.61 7.34
CA THR A 428 35.62 -7.08 6.62
C THR A 428 35.64 -7.55 5.18
N GLN A 429 34.47 -7.71 4.58
CA GLN A 429 34.34 -8.05 3.18
C GLN A 429 33.11 -7.39 2.58
N GLN A 430 33.26 -6.82 1.37
CA GLN A 430 32.13 -6.42 0.54
C GLN A 430 31.92 -7.48 -0.54
N ILE A 431 30.67 -7.93 -0.70
CA ILE A 431 30.26 -8.91 -1.69
C ILE A 431 29.15 -8.28 -2.52
N LYS A 432 29.50 -7.89 -3.76
CA LYS A 432 28.50 -7.42 -4.71
C LYS A 432 27.60 -8.61 -5.08
N LEU A 433 26.30 -8.45 -4.87
CA LEU A 433 25.32 -9.45 -5.30
C LEU A 433 25.07 -9.24 -6.80
N ARG A 434 24.95 -10.33 -7.52
CA ARG A 434 24.73 -10.42 -8.97
C ARG A 434 23.81 -11.59 -9.29
N ASP A 435 22.95 -11.40 -10.29
CA ASP A 435 22.17 -12.45 -10.92
C ASP A 435 21.27 -13.24 -9.94
N VAL A 436 20.86 -12.63 -8.82
CA VAL A 436 19.85 -13.21 -7.92
C VAL A 436 18.50 -12.67 -8.34
N ALA A 437 17.78 -13.45 -9.15
CA ALA A 437 16.47 -13.10 -9.70
C ALA A 437 15.44 -12.81 -8.59
N PRO A 438 14.35 -12.08 -8.88
CA PRO A 438 13.25 -11.89 -7.94
C PRO A 438 12.69 -13.23 -7.43
N ASN A 439 12.31 -13.27 -6.16
CA ASN A 439 11.74 -14.43 -5.47
C ASN A 439 12.55 -15.73 -5.70
N SER A 440 13.87 -15.64 -5.60
CA SER A 440 14.79 -16.75 -5.86
C SER A 440 15.95 -16.78 -4.87
N GLU A 441 16.78 -17.81 -4.95
CA GLU A 441 17.97 -17.96 -4.11
C GLU A 441 19.20 -18.37 -4.92
N ALA A 442 20.38 -17.95 -4.46
CA ALA A 442 21.65 -18.28 -5.09
C ALA A 442 22.75 -18.58 -4.04
N PRO A 443 23.64 -19.56 -4.30
CA PRO A 443 24.80 -19.79 -3.47
C PRO A 443 25.86 -18.71 -3.68
N TYR A 444 26.49 -18.26 -2.60
CA TYR A 444 27.59 -17.32 -2.60
C TYR A 444 28.77 -17.88 -1.83
N ARG A 445 29.98 -17.61 -2.34
CA ARG A 445 31.22 -17.93 -1.64
C ARG A 445 31.99 -16.67 -1.33
N SER A 446 32.16 -16.42 -0.04
CA SER A 446 33.05 -15.38 0.48
C SER A 446 34.51 -15.73 0.15
N ARG A 447 35.35 -14.73 -0.11
CA ARG A 447 36.77 -14.95 -0.43
C ARG A 447 37.64 -15.04 0.83
N CYS A 448 37.08 -14.72 1.99
CA CYS A 448 37.81 -14.80 3.25
C CYS A 448 37.95 -16.27 3.67
N ARG A 449 39.19 -16.74 3.80
CA ARG A 449 39.51 -18.11 4.28
C ARG A 449 39.55 -18.22 5.82
N SER A 450 39.23 -17.15 6.54
CA SER A 450 39.43 -17.02 8.00
C SER A 450 38.13 -16.86 8.80
N TRP A 451 37.03 -17.48 8.35
CA TRP A 451 35.76 -17.52 9.09
C TRP A 451 35.73 -18.60 10.17
N THR A 452 36.90 -19.11 10.58
CA THR A 452 37.04 -19.99 11.74
C THR A 452 37.13 -19.17 13.02
N PRO A 453 36.20 -19.36 13.98
CA PRO A 453 36.37 -18.86 15.34
C PRO A 453 37.67 -19.43 15.92
N ALA A 454 38.67 -18.60 16.16
CA ALA A 454 39.89 -19.03 16.83
C ALA A 454 39.61 -19.21 18.34
N LYS A 455 38.99 -20.32 18.77
CA LYS A 455 38.78 -20.76 20.18
C LYS A 455 38.26 -19.70 21.19
N ARG A 456 37.85 -18.51 20.75
CA ARG A 456 37.25 -17.44 21.54
C ARG A 456 35.89 -17.14 20.93
N SER A 457 34.90 -16.87 21.77
CA SER A 457 33.52 -16.66 21.36
C SER A 457 33.40 -15.52 20.33
N SER A 458 33.28 -15.86 19.06
CA SER A 458 33.03 -14.91 17.97
C SER A 458 31.61 -15.06 17.45
N THR A 459 30.93 -13.95 17.22
CA THR A 459 29.61 -13.87 16.57
C THR A 459 29.75 -13.19 15.21
N LEU A 460 29.11 -13.76 14.18
CA LEU A 460 28.99 -13.15 12.85
C LEU A 460 27.76 -12.25 12.83
N ARG A 461 27.87 -11.05 12.25
CA ARG A 461 26.74 -10.13 12.04
C ARG A 461 26.61 -9.77 10.56
#